data_AF-A0A7V8E933-F1
#
_entry.id   AF-A0A7V8E933-F1
#
_cell.length_a   1.000
_cell.length_b   1.000
_cell.length_c   1.000
_cell.angle_alpha   90.00
_cell.angle_beta   90.00
_cell.angle_gamma   90.00
#
_symmetry.space_group_name_H-M   'P 1'
#
loop_
_entity.id
_entity.type
_entity.pdbx_description
1 polymer ?
#
loop_
_entity_poly.entity_id
_entity_poly.type
_entity_poly.pdbx_seq_one_letter_code
_entity_poly.pdbx_strand_id
1 'polypeptide(L)'
;MLDERQPEVQSFASAAIPLVAAAIHAAAALAMLIVIRPAADDGIPWPARIEWLESHLALWRASWICWMLGALSLLAFYGLWGSHVRSRTAARVALGIACLGACFDLTWEARLVAANRENLYLVLLGAGFWTTVYANGFYCVAGVILTMATRGMPSWLRVWSWAIWIVGFGMTASGMAEWMPGLKVTTGVITVLLVPWFVVLGRFLNKGAAPA
;
A
#
# COMPACT_ATOMS: atom_id res chain seq x y z
N MET A 1 22.52 30.04 19.68
CA MET A 1 21.54 30.54 18.69
C MET A 1 20.70 29.36 18.32
N LEU A 2 19.55 29.25 18.98
CA LEU A 2 18.63 28.13 18.89
C LEU A 2 17.68 28.40 17.71
N ASP A 3 17.42 27.36 16.94
CA ASP A 3 16.53 27.37 15.79
C ASP A 3 15.06 27.43 16.30
N GLU A 4 14.52 28.64 16.44
CA GLU A 4 13.11 28.91 16.82
C GLU A 4 12.11 28.71 15.65
N ARG A 5 12.57 28.16 14.54
CA ARG A 5 11.77 27.74 13.37
C ARG A 5 11.67 26.19 13.45
N GLN A 6 10.54 25.47 13.41
CA GLN A 6 9.23 25.68 12.82
C GLN A 6 8.18 24.68 13.37
N PRO A 7 7.50 24.92 14.51
CA PRO A 7 6.39 24.07 14.93
C PRO A 7 5.24 24.04 13.89
N GLU A 8 5.06 25.10 13.10
CA GLU A 8 4.00 25.19 12.08
C GLU A 8 4.24 24.30 10.85
N VAL A 9 5.48 24.24 10.33
CA VAL A 9 5.77 23.45 9.12
C VAL A 9 5.69 21.94 9.39
N GLN A 10 6.08 21.52 10.59
CA GLN A 10 5.98 20.13 11.03
C GLN A 10 4.51 19.68 11.21
N SER A 11 3.63 20.60 11.62
CA SER A 11 2.19 20.40 11.73
C SER A 11 1.53 20.18 10.36
N PHE A 12 1.85 21.02 9.38
CA PHE A 12 1.25 20.92 8.04
C PHE A 12 1.63 19.62 7.32
N ALA A 13 2.92 19.26 7.35
CA ALA A 13 3.40 18.03 6.72
C ALA A 13 2.74 16.79 7.32
N SER A 14 2.56 16.75 8.64
CA SER A 14 1.92 15.64 9.35
C SER A 14 0.42 15.51 9.02
N ALA A 15 -0.26 16.63 8.74
CA ALA A 15 -1.65 16.63 8.32
C ALA A 15 -1.85 16.19 6.85
N ALA A 16 -0.88 16.49 5.97
CA ALA A 16 -0.97 16.19 4.55
C ALA A 16 -0.72 14.70 4.22
N ILE A 17 0.23 14.05 4.90
CA ILE A 17 0.64 12.66 4.62
C ILE A 17 -0.56 11.68 4.52
N PRO A 18 -1.51 11.64 5.48
CA PRO A 18 -2.65 10.73 5.41
C PRO A 18 -3.58 10.99 4.22
N LEU A 19 -3.77 12.26 3.84
CA LEU A 19 -4.62 12.65 2.73
C LEU A 19 -3.98 12.27 1.39
N VAL A 20 -2.67 12.49 1.27
CA VAL A 20 -1.88 12.09 0.09
C VAL A 20 -1.90 10.57 -0.06
N ALA A 21 -1.67 9.80 1.01
CA ALA A 21 -1.75 8.34 0.97
C ALA A 21 -3.15 7.85 0.55
N ALA A 22 -4.21 8.41 1.13
CA ALA A 22 -5.58 8.08 0.75
C ALA A 22 -5.86 8.37 -0.73
N ALA A 23 -5.46 9.54 -1.23
CA ALA A 23 -5.68 9.94 -2.62
C ALA A 23 -4.91 9.05 -3.61
N ILE A 24 -3.64 8.76 -3.34
CA ILE A 24 -2.80 7.90 -4.18
C ILE A 24 -3.36 6.48 -4.23
N HIS A 25 -3.74 5.90 -3.09
CA HIS A 25 -4.30 4.54 -3.07
C HIS A 25 -5.69 4.46 -3.72
N ALA A 26 -6.51 5.50 -3.61
CA ALA A 26 -7.76 5.58 -4.36
C ALA A 26 -7.50 5.62 -5.88
N ALA A 27 -6.52 6.42 -6.32
CA ALA A 27 -6.13 6.50 -7.72
C ALA A 27 -5.54 5.16 -8.22
N ALA A 28 -4.68 4.51 -7.45
CA ALA A 28 -4.09 3.22 -7.78
C ALA A 28 -5.16 2.13 -7.93
N ALA A 29 -6.17 2.12 -7.06
CA ALA A 29 -7.28 1.18 -7.16
C ALA A 29 -8.18 1.42 -8.37
N LEU A 30 -8.46 2.69 -8.70
CA LEU A 30 -9.17 3.03 -9.94
C LEU A 30 -8.36 2.64 -11.17
N ALA A 31 -7.06 2.89 -11.17
CA ALA A 31 -6.15 2.47 -12.24
C ALA A 31 -6.11 0.94 -12.37
N MET A 32 -6.13 0.20 -11.26
CA MET A 32 -6.23 -1.26 -11.28
C MET A 32 -7.53 -1.73 -11.96
N LEU A 33 -8.66 -1.15 -11.56
CA LEU A 33 -9.98 -1.53 -12.07
C LEU A 33 -10.15 -1.22 -13.57
N ILE A 34 -9.68 -0.06 -14.01
CA ILE A 34 -9.98 0.50 -15.33
C ILE A 34 -8.86 0.21 -16.35
N VAL A 35 -7.60 0.27 -15.90
CA VAL A 35 -6.43 0.30 -16.79
C VAL A 35 -5.63 -1.01 -16.69
N ILE A 36 -5.28 -1.48 -15.51
CA ILE A 36 -4.41 -2.67 -15.39
C ILE A 36 -5.18 -3.96 -15.72
N ARG A 37 -6.42 -4.07 -15.25
CA ARG A 37 -7.22 -5.30 -15.35
C ARG A 37 -7.32 -5.86 -16.79
N PRO A 38 -7.60 -5.07 -17.84
CA PRO A 38 -7.65 -5.59 -19.22
C PRO A 38 -6.39 -6.33 -19.68
N ALA A 39 -5.20 -5.98 -19.19
CA ALA A 39 -3.94 -6.64 -19.53
C ALA A 39 -3.47 -7.67 -18.49
N ALA A 40 -3.93 -7.59 -17.24
CA ALA A 40 -3.47 -8.45 -16.15
C ALA A 40 -4.44 -9.60 -15.80
N ASP A 41 -5.73 -9.49 -16.11
CA ASP A 41 -6.76 -10.46 -15.69
C ASP A 41 -6.63 -11.79 -16.45
N ASP A 42 -6.45 -12.87 -15.69
CA ASP A 42 -6.32 -14.26 -16.19
C ASP A 42 -7.52 -14.76 -17.00
N GLY A 43 -8.70 -14.16 -16.84
CA GLY A 43 -9.91 -14.49 -17.59
C GLY A 43 -9.96 -13.93 -19.02
N ILE A 44 -9.03 -13.05 -19.40
CA ILE A 44 -9.00 -12.42 -20.74
C ILE A 44 -8.06 -13.23 -21.66
N PRO A 45 -8.41 -13.57 -22.91
CA PRO A 45 -7.49 -14.28 -23.81
C PRO A 45 -6.15 -13.54 -24.01
N TRP A 46 -5.04 -14.27 -24.04
CA TRP A 46 -3.69 -13.68 -24.13
C TRP A 46 -3.51 -12.70 -25.31
N PRO A 47 -3.98 -13.00 -26.54
CA PRO A 47 -3.87 -12.05 -27.66
C PRO A 47 -4.54 -10.70 -27.37
N ALA A 48 -5.71 -10.71 -26.73
CA ALA A 48 -6.46 -9.49 -26.40
C ALA A 48 -5.73 -8.66 -25.32
N ARG A 49 -5.02 -9.30 -24.38
CA ARG A 49 -4.21 -8.59 -23.38
C ARG A 49 -3.04 -7.87 -24.01
N ILE A 50 -2.36 -8.52 -24.97
CA ILE A 50 -1.24 -7.93 -25.70
C ILE A 50 -1.71 -6.75 -26.56
N GLU A 51 -2.79 -6.93 -27.31
CA GLU A 51 -3.39 -5.86 -28.11
C GLU A 51 -3.77 -4.65 -27.25
N TRP A 52 -4.38 -4.89 -26.08
CA TRP A 52 -4.70 -3.83 -25.14
C TRP A 52 -3.44 -3.12 -24.64
N LEU A 53 -2.39 -3.86 -24.26
CA LEU A 53 -1.15 -3.28 -23.77
C LEU A 53 -0.48 -2.41 -24.84
N GLU A 54 -0.41 -2.90 -26.08
CA GLU A 54 0.19 -2.16 -27.21
C GLU A 54 -0.56 -0.86 -27.49
N SER A 55 -1.89 -0.88 -27.38
CA SER A 55 -2.74 0.30 -27.61
C SER A 55 -2.78 1.29 -26.43
N HIS A 56 -2.42 0.87 -25.21
CA HIS A 56 -2.55 1.68 -23.99
C HIS A 56 -1.28 1.73 -23.13
N LEU A 57 -0.10 1.54 -23.73
CA LEU A 57 1.17 1.40 -23.00
C LEU A 57 1.48 2.58 -22.05
N ALA A 58 1.13 3.81 -22.44
CA ALA A 58 1.35 4.98 -21.58
C ALA A 58 0.48 4.92 -20.31
N LEU A 59 -0.79 4.53 -20.44
CA LEU A 59 -1.71 4.38 -19.30
C LEU A 59 -1.30 3.21 -18.41
N TRP A 60 -0.87 2.10 -19.00
CA TRP A 60 -0.30 0.97 -18.28
C TRP A 60 0.87 1.41 -17.38
N ARG A 61 1.85 2.11 -17.94
CA ARG A 61 3.02 2.62 -17.21
C ARG A 61 2.63 3.60 -16.11
N ALA A 62 1.76 4.56 -16.43
CA ALA A 62 1.27 5.54 -15.45
C ALA A 62 0.55 4.86 -14.28
N SER A 63 -0.20 3.78 -14.54
CA SER A 63 -0.91 3.02 -13.52
C SER A 63 0.05 2.36 -12.54
N TRP A 64 1.09 1.68 -13.04
CA TRP A 64 2.10 1.07 -12.17
C TRP A 64 2.94 2.09 -11.41
N ILE A 65 3.24 3.25 -12.00
CA ILE A 65 3.85 4.37 -11.25
C ILE A 65 2.94 4.81 -10.10
N CYS A 66 1.62 4.83 -10.29
CA CYS A 66 0.68 5.15 -9.22
C CYS A 66 0.73 4.12 -8.07
N TRP A 67 0.94 2.84 -8.37
CA TRP A 67 1.16 1.80 -7.37
C TRP A 67 2.47 1.99 -6.61
N MET A 68 3.55 2.33 -7.31
CA MET A 68 4.85 2.63 -6.68
C MET A 68 4.74 3.83 -5.73
N LEU A 69 4.01 4.87 -6.14
CA LEU A 69 3.70 6.01 -5.28
C LEU A 69 2.84 5.59 -4.07
N GLY A 70 1.96 4.61 -4.24
CA GLY A 70 1.20 3.97 -3.17
C GLY A 70 2.11 3.40 -2.09
N ALA A 71 3.05 2.54 -2.48
CA ALA A 71 4.06 1.97 -1.59
C ALA A 71 4.86 3.04 -0.82
N LEU A 72 5.31 4.09 -1.52
CA LEU A 72 6.05 5.20 -0.89
C LEU A 72 5.18 6.03 0.06
N SER A 73 3.92 6.28 -0.30
CA SER A 73 2.98 7.01 0.55
C SER A 73 2.62 6.22 1.82
N LEU A 74 2.53 4.89 1.72
CA LEU A 74 2.34 3.99 2.86
C LEU A 74 3.56 4.01 3.80
N LEU A 75 4.78 4.02 3.27
CA LEU A 75 5.99 4.20 4.08
C LEU A 75 5.98 5.53 4.83
N ALA A 76 5.65 6.63 4.15
CA ALA A 76 5.54 7.95 4.77
C ALA A 76 4.47 7.94 5.88
N PHE A 77 3.33 7.31 5.63
CA PHE A 77 2.26 7.16 6.62
C PHE A 77 2.68 6.31 7.82
N TYR A 78 3.38 5.20 7.62
CA TYR A 78 3.97 4.40 8.71
C TYR A 78 5.05 5.16 9.47
N GLY A 79 5.78 6.06 8.80
CA GLY A 79 6.75 6.96 9.44
C GLY A 79 6.05 7.92 10.40
N LEU A 80 4.98 8.57 9.93
CA LEU A 80 4.12 9.40 10.75
C LEU A 80 3.50 8.61 11.90
N TRP A 81 2.98 7.41 11.65
CA TRP A 81 2.40 6.58 12.70
C TRP A 81 3.46 6.16 13.74
N GLY A 82 4.64 5.76 13.28
CA GLY A 82 5.78 5.38 14.12
C GLY A 82 6.29 6.52 15.03
N SER A 83 6.10 7.79 14.67
CA SER A 83 6.45 8.91 15.55
C SER A 83 5.49 9.09 16.74
N HIS A 84 4.30 8.48 16.67
CA HIS A 84 3.26 8.56 17.69
C HIS A 84 3.18 7.31 18.59
N VAL A 85 3.98 6.27 18.32
CA VAL A 85 4.04 5.09 19.19
C VAL A 85 5.09 5.26 20.29
N ARG A 86 4.80 4.78 21.50
CA ARG A 86 5.70 4.93 22.66
C ARG A 86 7.01 4.15 22.51
N SER A 87 6.96 2.97 21.87
CA SER A 87 8.14 2.11 21.69
C SER A 87 8.89 2.48 20.42
N ARG A 88 10.01 3.21 20.57
CA ARG A 88 10.91 3.54 19.45
C ARG A 88 11.45 2.32 18.73
N THR A 89 11.70 1.23 19.46
CA THR A 89 12.16 -0.04 18.87
C THR A 89 11.09 -0.64 17.97
N ALA A 90 9.83 -0.69 18.44
CA ALA A 90 8.72 -1.20 17.64
C ALA A 90 8.51 -0.36 16.37
N ALA A 91 8.57 0.97 16.48
CA ALA A 91 8.49 1.88 15.33
C ALA A 91 9.58 1.59 14.28
N ARG A 92 10.83 1.47 14.71
CA ARG A 92 11.97 1.18 13.82
C ARG A 92 11.86 -0.19 13.17
N VAL A 93 11.47 -1.21 13.92
CA VAL A 93 11.27 -2.56 13.38
C VAL A 93 10.15 -2.56 12.34
N ALA A 94 9.00 -1.95 12.65
CA ALA A 94 7.89 -1.85 11.72
C ALA A 94 8.30 -1.11 10.43
N LEU A 95 9.01 0.01 10.54
CA LEU A 95 9.51 0.75 9.38
C LEU A 95 10.53 -0.05 8.57
N GLY A 96 11.47 -0.74 9.22
CA GLY A 96 12.43 -1.61 8.55
C GLY A 96 11.73 -2.71 7.73
N ILE A 97 10.72 -3.36 8.33
CA ILE A 97 9.90 -4.37 7.65
C ILE A 97 9.13 -3.76 6.48
N ALA A 98 8.49 -2.60 6.67
CA ALA A 98 7.76 -1.93 5.61
C ALA A 98 8.68 -1.52 4.45
N CYS A 99 9.90 -1.05 4.73
CA CYS A 99 10.91 -0.75 3.71
C CYS A 99 11.28 -1.99 2.88
N LEU A 100 11.38 -3.18 3.51
CA LEU A 100 11.56 -4.42 2.77
C LEU A 100 10.39 -4.68 1.82
N GLY A 101 9.15 -4.47 2.29
CA GLY A 101 7.96 -4.57 1.42
C GLY A 101 8.04 -3.62 0.22
N ALA A 102 8.40 -2.35 0.46
CA ALA A 102 8.56 -1.37 -0.61
C ALA A 102 9.66 -1.72 -1.62
N CYS A 103 10.75 -2.34 -1.19
CA CYS A 103 11.76 -2.83 -2.12
C CYS A 103 11.18 -3.86 -3.10
N PHE A 104 10.30 -4.76 -2.64
CA PHE A 104 9.64 -5.73 -3.52
C PHE A 104 8.70 -5.05 -4.52
N ASP A 105 7.82 -4.16 -4.05
CA ASP A 105 6.90 -3.41 -4.94
C ASP A 105 7.67 -2.58 -5.96
N LEU A 106 8.58 -1.71 -5.51
CA LEU A 106 9.33 -0.83 -6.41
C LEU A 106 10.14 -1.61 -7.44
N THR A 107 10.71 -2.77 -7.07
CA THR A 107 11.49 -3.59 -8.01
C THR A 107 10.60 -4.24 -9.07
N TRP A 108 9.48 -4.83 -8.67
CA TRP A 108 8.62 -5.58 -9.59
C TRP A 108 7.69 -4.69 -10.40
N GLU A 109 7.21 -3.61 -9.82
CA GLU A 109 6.40 -2.61 -10.53
C GLU A 109 7.26 -1.81 -11.53
N ALA A 110 8.53 -1.52 -11.23
CA ALA A 110 9.43 -0.94 -12.22
C ALA A 110 9.61 -1.86 -13.44
N ARG A 111 9.62 -3.20 -13.24
CA ARG A 111 9.64 -4.16 -14.35
C ARG A 111 8.33 -4.14 -15.13
N LEU A 112 7.18 -3.97 -14.47
CA LEU A 112 5.88 -3.81 -15.14
C LEU A 112 5.82 -2.51 -15.96
N VAL A 113 6.38 -1.41 -15.46
CA VAL A 113 6.55 -0.16 -16.22
C VAL A 113 7.44 -0.39 -17.46
N ALA A 114 8.51 -1.16 -17.31
CA ALA A 114 9.41 -1.50 -18.40
C ALA A 114 8.90 -2.63 -19.31
N ALA A 115 7.77 -3.26 -18.99
CA ALA A 115 7.27 -4.42 -19.72
C ALA A 115 6.92 -4.07 -21.17
N ASN A 116 7.15 -5.04 -22.05
CA ASN A 116 6.80 -5.03 -23.45
C ASN A 116 6.15 -6.37 -23.82
N ARG A 117 5.74 -6.53 -25.08
CA ARG A 117 5.09 -7.76 -25.57
C ARG A 117 5.87 -9.05 -25.28
N GLU A 118 7.20 -9.01 -25.41
CA GLU A 118 8.05 -10.20 -25.35
C GLU A 118 8.20 -10.71 -23.91
N ASN A 119 8.18 -9.81 -22.92
CA ASN A 119 8.44 -10.16 -21.52
C ASN A 119 7.24 -10.00 -20.59
N LEU A 120 6.10 -9.46 -21.07
CA LEU A 120 4.92 -9.19 -20.24
C LEU A 120 4.50 -10.40 -19.40
N TYR A 121 4.46 -11.59 -20.01
CA TYR A 121 4.00 -12.80 -19.32
C TYR A 121 4.88 -13.13 -18.10
N LEU A 122 6.21 -13.14 -18.29
CA LEU A 122 7.17 -13.44 -17.22
C LEU A 122 7.14 -12.36 -16.14
N VAL A 123 6.97 -11.10 -16.53
CA VAL A 123 6.89 -9.98 -15.59
C VAL A 123 5.58 -10.04 -14.80
N LEU A 124 4.44 -10.35 -15.41
CA LEU A 124 3.16 -10.53 -14.73
C LEU A 124 3.21 -11.66 -13.71
N LEU A 125 3.79 -12.81 -14.08
CA LEU A 125 3.93 -13.96 -13.19
C LEU A 125 4.77 -13.61 -11.96
N GLY A 126 5.94 -12.99 -12.19
CA GLY A 126 6.81 -12.57 -11.10
C GLY A 126 6.19 -11.47 -10.24
N ALA A 127 5.68 -10.40 -10.86
CA ALA A 127 5.07 -9.29 -10.14
C ALA A 127 3.87 -9.77 -9.31
N GLY A 128 3.01 -10.61 -9.87
CA GLY A 128 1.90 -11.22 -9.14
C GLY A 128 2.35 -11.90 -7.85
N PHE A 129 3.38 -12.75 -7.90
CA PHE A 129 3.87 -13.41 -6.69
C PHE A 129 4.57 -12.44 -5.73
N TRP A 130 5.56 -11.66 -6.18
CA TRP A 130 6.43 -10.90 -5.29
C TRP A 130 5.75 -9.69 -4.64
N THR A 131 4.93 -8.95 -5.38
CA THR A 131 4.18 -7.80 -4.83
C THR A 131 3.09 -8.28 -3.88
N THR A 132 2.32 -9.29 -4.31
CA THR A 132 1.12 -9.71 -3.59
C THR A 132 1.44 -10.57 -2.37
N VAL A 133 2.48 -11.40 -2.43
CA VAL A 133 2.88 -12.25 -1.30
C VAL A 133 3.77 -11.46 -0.35
N TYR A 134 4.95 -11.04 -0.82
CA TYR A 134 5.98 -10.50 0.06
C TYR A 134 5.73 -9.05 0.42
N ALA A 135 5.52 -8.16 -0.55
CA ALA A 135 5.36 -6.74 -0.24
C ALA A 135 4.15 -6.50 0.67
N ASN A 136 2.98 -6.97 0.26
CA ASN A 136 1.76 -6.88 1.07
C ASN A 136 1.90 -7.57 2.44
N GLY A 137 2.53 -8.76 2.51
CA GLY A 137 2.76 -9.46 3.76
C GLY A 137 3.63 -8.65 4.74
N PHE A 138 4.72 -8.06 4.26
CA PHE A 138 5.58 -7.18 5.07
C PHE A 138 4.85 -5.93 5.54
N TYR A 139 4.07 -5.28 4.68
CA TYR A 139 3.26 -4.13 5.08
C TYR A 139 2.23 -4.47 6.16
N CYS A 140 1.59 -5.64 6.07
CA CYS A 140 0.65 -6.10 7.08
C CYS A 140 1.35 -6.38 8.42
N VAL A 141 2.52 -7.03 8.42
CA VAL A 141 3.31 -7.26 9.64
C VAL A 141 3.71 -5.94 10.30
N ALA A 142 4.19 -4.98 9.51
CA ALA A 142 4.50 -3.63 10.01
C ALA A 142 3.26 -2.94 10.62
N GLY A 143 2.11 -3.03 9.95
CA GLY A 143 0.83 -2.51 10.42
C GLY A 143 0.37 -3.15 11.74
N VAL A 144 0.53 -4.46 11.89
CA VAL A 144 0.25 -5.20 13.14
C VAL A 144 1.12 -4.70 14.28
N ILE A 145 2.44 -4.57 14.05
CA ILE A 145 3.38 -4.08 15.06
C ILE A 145 3.00 -2.67 15.52
N LEU A 146 2.70 -1.76 14.58
CA LEU A 146 2.27 -0.39 14.89
C LEU A 146 0.92 -0.38 15.62
N THR A 147 -0.03 -1.22 15.22
CA THR A 147 -1.33 -1.36 15.89
C THR A 147 -1.16 -1.79 17.35
N MET A 148 -0.31 -2.78 17.60
CA MET A 148 -0.01 -3.26 18.95
C MET A 148 0.74 -2.21 19.78
N ALA A 149 1.67 -1.48 19.17
CA ALA A 149 2.49 -0.47 19.84
C ALA A 149 1.72 0.84 20.13
N THR A 150 0.60 1.09 19.45
CA THR A 150 -0.22 2.29 19.64
C THR A 150 -1.14 2.14 20.84
N ARG A 151 -0.73 2.72 21.97
CA ARG A 151 -1.56 2.83 23.17
C ARG A 151 -2.63 3.91 22.98
N GLY A 152 -3.77 3.76 23.64
CA GLY A 152 -4.86 4.75 23.59
C GLY A 152 -5.65 4.77 22.27
N MET A 153 -5.32 3.93 21.28
CA MET A 153 -6.15 3.78 20.08
C MET A 153 -7.55 3.28 20.48
N PRO A 154 -8.64 4.00 20.12
CA PRO A 154 -10.01 3.58 20.38
C PRO A 154 -10.27 2.18 19.86
N SER A 155 -11.08 1.40 20.58
CA SER A 155 -11.36 -0.01 20.25
C SER A 155 -11.91 -0.19 18.84
N TRP A 156 -12.83 0.69 18.40
CA TRP A 156 -13.41 0.63 17.04
C TRP A 156 -12.34 0.84 15.94
N LEU A 157 -11.40 1.77 16.14
CA LEU A 157 -10.32 2.03 15.17
C LEU A 157 -9.29 0.90 15.17
N ARG A 158 -9.06 0.28 16.33
CA ARG A 158 -8.24 -0.93 16.45
C ARG A 158 -8.87 -2.12 15.71
N VAL A 159 -10.17 -2.33 15.87
CA VAL A 159 -10.91 -3.37 15.13
C VAL A 159 -10.85 -3.14 13.62
N TRP A 160 -11.04 -1.90 13.18
CA TRP A 160 -10.89 -1.55 11.76
C TRP A 160 -9.47 -1.83 11.24
N SER A 161 -8.43 -1.45 12.00
CA SER A 161 -7.04 -1.74 11.64
C SER A 161 -6.80 -3.26 11.52
N TRP A 162 -7.32 -4.05 12.45
CA TRP A 162 -7.24 -5.51 12.37
C TRP A 162 -7.98 -6.09 11.16
N ALA A 163 -9.14 -5.55 10.80
CA ALA A 163 -9.85 -5.97 9.60
C ALA A 163 -9.00 -5.77 8.34
N ILE A 164 -8.31 -4.63 8.22
CA ILE A 164 -7.37 -4.36 7.11
C ILE A 164 -6.26 -5.40 7.08
N TRP A 165 -5.62 -5.69 8.23
CA TRP A 165 -4.52 -6.67 8.28
C TRP A 165 -4.97 -8.09 7.98
N ILE A 166 -6.14 -8.51 8.47
CA ILE A 166 -6.71 -9.83 8.18
C ILE A 166 -6.98 -9.96 6.67
N VAL A 167 -7.61 -8.97 6.05
CA VAL A 167 -7.86 -8.97 4.60
C VAL A 167 -6.55 -8.94 3.83
N GLY A 168 -5.55 -8.16 4.29
CA GLY A 168 -4.22 -8.12 3.70
C GLY A 168 -3.51 -9.48 3.77
N PHE A 169 -3.50 -10.15 4.92
CA PHE A 169 -2.97 -11.53 5.00
C PHE A 169 -3.77 -12.51 4.14
N GLY A 170 -5.09 -12.30 4.00
CA GLY A 170 -5.92 -13.05 3.04
C GLY A 170 -5.47 -12.86 1.59
N MET A 171 -5.05 -11.65 1.21
CA MET A 171 -4.44 -11.38 -0.09
C MET A 171 -3.12 -12.12 -0.26
N THR A 172 -2.23 -12.06 0.73
CA THR A 172 -0.96 -12.81 0.71
C THR A 172 -1.20 -14.32 0.58
N ALA A 173 -2.13 -14.88 1.35
CA ALA A 173 -2.50 -16.29 1.28
C ALA A 173 -3.08 -16.67 -0.09
N SER A 174 -3.94 -15.81 -0.66
CA SER A 174 -4.50 -16.01 -2.00
C SER A 174 -3.41 -15.96 -3.07
N GLY A 175 -2.42 -15.07 -2.92
CA GLY A 175 -1.26 -15.00 -3.81
C GLY A 175 -0.37 -16.24 -3.74
N MET A 176 -0.13 -16.76 -2.53
CA MET A 176 0.61 -18.01 -2.33
C MET A 176 -0.12 -19.23 -2.90
N ALA A 177 -1.45 -19.24 -2.84
CA ALA A 177 -2.30 -20.30 -3.37
C ALA A 177 -2.62 -20.13 -4.87
N GLU A 178 -2.08 -19.10 -5.52
CA GLU A 178 -2.41 -18.72 -6.90
C GLU A 178 -3.93 -18.58 -7.14
N TRP A 179 -4.68 -18.18 -6.10
CA TRP A 179 -6.13 -18.10 -6.10
C TRP A 179 -6.62 -16.72 -6.55
N MET A 180 -6.73 -16.53 -7.86
CA MET A 180 -7.05 -15.25 -8.47
C MET A 180 -8.39 -14.61 -8.00
N PRO A 181 -9.51 -15.35 -7.84
CA PRO A 181 -10.72 -14.78 -7.26
C PRO A 181 -10.49 -14.20 -5.86
N GLY A 182 -9.71 -14.90 -5.01
CA GLY A 182 -9.34 -14.42 -3.68
C GLY A 182 -8.55 -13.12 -3.74
N LEU A 183 -7.59 -13.01 -4.68
CA LEU A 183 -6.83 -11.78 -4.90
C LEU A 183 -7.70 -10.60 -5.33
N LYS A 184 -8.64 -10.82 -6.25
CA LYS A 184 -9.57 -9.78 -6.72
C LYS A 184 -10.45 -9.27 -5.57
N VAL A 185 -11.02 -10.19 -4.79
CA VAL A 185 -11.90 -9.84 -3.65
C VAL A 185 -11.10 -9.12 -2.55
N THR A 186 -9.97 -9.69 -2.13
CA THR A 186 -9.16 -9.10 -1.05
C THR A 186 -8.58 -7.75 -1.44
N THR A 187 -8.16 -7.55 -2.69
CA THR A 187 -7.73 -6.24 -3.21
C THR A 187 -8.86 -5.21 -3.14
N GLY A 188 -10.05 -5.56 -3.64
CA GLY A 188 -11.19 -4.65 -3.57
C GLY A 188 -11.57 -4.27 -2.13
N VAL A 189 -11.68 -5.27 -1.25
CA VAL A 189 -12.06 -5.06 0.15
C VAL A 189 -11.00 -4.25 0.89
N ILE A 190 -9.70 -4.57 0.74
CA ILE A 190 -8.65 -3.83 1.46
C ILE A 190 -8.60 -2.38 1.00
N THR A 191 -8.75 -2.07 -0.29
CA THR A 191 -8.80 -0.67 -0.75
C THR A 191 -9.95 0.10 -0.11
N VAL A 192 -11.15 -0.48 -0.12
CA VAL A 192 -12.36 0.16 0.45
C VAL A 192 -12.18 0.44 1.95
N LEU A 193 -11.50 -0.45 2.67
CA LEU A 193 -11.19 -0.25 4.09
C LEU A 193 -10.04 0.74 4.31
N LEU A 194 -8.96 0.64 3.54
CA LEU A 194 -7.69 1.31 3.77
C LEU A 194 -7.73 2.80 3.44
N VAL A 195 -8.37 3.18 2.32
CA VAL A 195 -8.45 4.59 1.87
C VAL A 195 -9.08 5.51 2.93
N PRO A 196 -10.32 5.26 3.41
CA PRO A 196 -10.89 6.05 4.50
C PRO A 196 -10.13 5.90 5.82
N TRP A 197 -9.53 4.72 6.07
CA TRP A 197 -8.76 4.48 7.28
C TRP A 197 -7.52 5.38 7.40
N PHE A 198 -6.79 5.67 6.32
CA PHE A 198 -5.67 6.61 6.36
C PHE A 198 -6.09 7.95 6.94
N VAL A 199 -7.20 8.50 6.44
CA VAL A 199 -7.72 9.81 6.87
C VAL A 199 -8.14 9.76 8.35
N VAL A 200 -8.86 8.71 8.74
CA VAL A 200 -9.38 8.57 10.11
C VAL A 200 -8.25 8.35 11.12
N LEU A 201 -7.33 7.42 10.84
CA LEU A 201 -6.18 7.17 11.71
C LEU A 201 -5.25 8.38 11.74
N GLY A 202 -4.97 9.01 10.60
CA GLY A 202 -4.17 10.23 10.52
C GLY A 202 -4.74 11.37 11.39
N ARG A 203 -6.06 11.57 11.37
CA ARG A 203 -6.73 12.52 12.27
C ARG A 203 -6.61 12.14 13.74
N PHE A 204 -6.69 10.85 14.07
CA PHE A 204 -6.46 10.37 15.44
C PHE A 204 -5.02 10.66 15.91
N LEU A 205 -4.02 10.38 15.07
CA LEU A 205 -2.61 10.61 15.39
C LEU A 205 -2.34 12.11 15.61
N ASN A 206 -2.81 12.96 14.70
CA ASN A 206 -2.59 14.41 14.75
C ASN A 206 -3.31 15.13 15.91
N LYS A 207 -4.38 14.56 16.47
CA LYS A 207 -5.04 15.09 17.66
C LYS A 207 -4.23 14.86 18.95
N GLY A 208 -3.08 14.19 18.84
CA GLY A 208 -2.33 13.70 19.97
C GLY A 208 -3.03 12.47 20.53
N ALA A 209 -2.55 11.28 20.17
CA ALA A 209 -2.77 10.11 21.01
C ALA A 209 -2.29 10.50 22.41
N ALA A 210 -3.22 10.72 23.34
CA ALA A 210 -2.90 11.32 24.63
C ALA A 210 -1.71 10.57 25.25
N PRO A 211 -0.59 11.24 25.59
CA PRO A 211 0.46 10.59 26.34
C PRO A 211 -0.14 10.20 27.70
N ALA A 212 -0.41 8.91 27.88
CA ALA A 212 -0.70 8.33 29.17
C ALA A 212 0.60 8.10 29.95
#